data_AF-A0A068PES9-F1
#
_entry.id   AF-A0A068PES9-F1
#
_cell.length_a   1.000
_cell.length_b   1.000
_cell.length_c   1.000
_cell.angle_alpha   90.00
_cell.angle_beta   90.00
_cell.angle_gamma   90.00
#
_symmetry.space_group_name_H-M   'P 1'
#
loop_
_entity.id
_entity.type
_entity.pdbx_description
1 polymer ?
#
loop_
_entity_poly.entity_id
_entity_poly.type
_entity_poly.pdbx_seq_one_letter_code
_entity_poly.pdbx_strand_id
1 'polypeptide(L)'
;TQPHGIKLLIQDYPYANDGLLIWSAIENWVRKYVNRYYPTSTQVCEDRELQNWYSESVNVGHADVRDASWWPTLASADDLVSILTTIIWLASAQHAALNFGQYPYGGYVPNRPPL
;
A
#
# COMPACT_ATOMS: atom_id res chain seq x y z
N THR A 1 15.08 -9.07 16.86
CA THR A 1 14.91 -9.51 15.47
C THR A 1 14.18 -8.40 14.70
N GLN A 2 14.38 -8.27 13.38
CA GLN A 2 13.66 -7.33 12.52
C GLN A 2 12.85 -8.13 11.49
N PRO A 3 11.79 -8.84 11.91
CA PRO A 3 11.09 -9.80 11.05
C PRO A 3 10.45 -9.15 9.81
N HIS A 4 10.17 -7.84 9.87
CA HIS A 4 9.60 -7.04 8.79
C HIS A 4 10.59 -6.03 8.20
N GLY A 5 11.90 -6.26 8.37
CA GLY A 5 12.95 -5.35 7.91
C GLY A 5 13.08 -4.04 8.71
N ILE A 6 12.25 -3.83 9.73
CA ILE A 6 12.31 -2.68 10.63
C ILE A 6 12.22 -3.10 12.10
N LYS A 7 12.70 -2.22 12.99
CA LYS A 7 12.55 -2.33 14.45
C LYS A 7 11.71 -1.16 14.97
N LEU A 8 10.56 -1.45 15.58
CA LEU A 8 9.75 -0.41 16.22
C LEU A 8 10.47 0.15 17.45
N LEU A 9 10.46 1.48 17.59
CA LEU A 9 10.97 2.16 18.79
C LEU A 9 10.05 1.96 19.98
N ILE A 10 8.74 1.93 19.74
CA ILE A 10 7.71 1.55 20.71
C ILE A 10 7.33 0.11 20.42
N GLN A 11 7.75 -0.81 21.28
CA GLN A 11 7.55 -2.24 21.06
C GLN A 11 6.08 -2.64 21.10
N ASP A 12 5.30 -2.02 22.00
CA ASP A 12 3.87 -2.26 22.14
C ASP A 12 3.07 -1.14 21.47
N TYR A 13 3.20 -1.04 20.14
CA TYR A 13 2.37 -0.17 19.33
C TYR A 13 1.42 -1.03 18.48
N PRO A 14 0.18 -1.31 18.96
CA PRO A 14 -0.70 -2.31 18.35
C PRO A 14 -0.99 -2.07 16.86
N TYR A 15 -1.29 -0.83 16.47
CA TYR A 15 -1.53 -0.49 15.06
C TYR A 15 -0.34 -0.83 14.16
N ALA A 16 0.89 -0.53 14.60
CA ALA A 16 2.09 -0.84 13.83
C ALA A 16 2.42 -2.33 13.84
N ASN A 17 2.32 -3.00 14.99
CA ASN A 17 2.58 -4.44 15.12
C ASN A 17 1.65 -5.26 14.23
N ASP A 18 0.33 -5.04 14.35
CA ASP A 18 -0.68 -5.77 13.58
C ASP A 18 -0.61 -5.38 12.10
N GLY A 19 -0.37 -4.09 11.83
CA GLY A 19 -0.22 -3.57 10.48
C GLY A 19 0.95 -4.21 9.73
N LEU A 20 2.10 -4.41 10.37
CA LEU A 20 3.26 -5.05 9.74
C LEU A 20 3.02 -6.52 9.41
N LEU A 21 2.25 -7.24 10.24
CA LEU A 21 1.85 -8.61 9.94
C LEU A 21 0.98 -8.67 8.69
N ILE A 22 -0.04 -7.80 8.60
CA ILE A 22 -0.96 -7.75 7.46
C ILE A 22 -0.25 -7.25 6.20
N TRP A 23 0.58 -6.19 6.29
CA TRP A 23 1.41 -5.72 5.20
C TRP A 23 2.27 -6.84 4.62
N SER A 24 2.97 -7.57 5.49
CA SER A 24 3.83 -8.69 5.07
C SER A 24 3.03 -9.81 4.40
N ALA A 25 1.80 -10.08 4.85
CA ALA A 25 0.94 -11.06 4.23
C ALA A 25 0.50 -10.62 2.81
N ILE A 26 0.10 -9.35 2.66
CA ILE A 26 -0.27 -8.76 1.37
C ILE A 26 0.92 -8.78 0.42
N GLU A 27 2.06 -8.25 0.84
CA GLU A 27 3.26 -8.18 0.00
C GLU A 27 3.71 -9.57 -0.47
N ASN A 28 3.71 -10.57 0.42
CA ASN A 28 4.05 -11.94 0.05
C ASN A 28 3.08 -12.54 -0.97
N TRP A 29 1.77 -12.28 -0.82
CA TRP A 29 0.77 -12.74 -1.78
C TRP A 29 0.93 -12.05 -3.13
N VAL A 30 1.04 -10.72 -3.14
CA VAL A 30 1.24 -9.90 -4.35
C VAL A 30 2.51 -10.35 -5.06
N ARG A 31 3.62 -10.51 -4.34
CA ARG A 31 4.90 -10.95 -4.90
C ARG A 31 4.81 -12.29 -5.59
N LYS A 32 4.14 -13.27 -4.98
CA LYS A 32 3.91 -14.58 -5.61
C LYS A 32 3.04 -14.46 -6.86
N TYR A 33 2.01 -13.64 -6.82
CA TYR A 33 1.11 -13.41 -7.96
C TYR A 33 1.86 -12.72 -9.11
N VAL A 34 2.50 -11.58 -8.85
CA VAL A 34 3.25 -10.82 -9.84
C VAL A 34 4.35 -11.68 -10.48
N ASN A 35 5.17 -12.37 -9.68
CA ASN A 35 6.25 -13.21 -10.22
C ASN A 35 5.74 -14.39 -11.07
N ARG A 36 4.47 -14.78 -10.91
CA ARG A 36 3.84 -15.82 -11.73
C ARG A 36 3.51 -15.34 -13.14
N TYR A 37 3.16 -14.06 -13.32
CA TYR A 37 2.74 -13.47 -14.59
C TYR A 37 3.82 -12.59 -15.25
N TYR A 38 4.67 -11.95 -14.44
CA TYR A 38 5.76 -11.07 -14.86
C TYR A 38 7.10 -11.54 -14.29
N PRO A 39 7.62 -12.72 -14.70
CA PRO A 39 8.91 -13.22 -14.24
C PRO A 39 10.12 -12.35 -14.64
N THR A 40 9.96 -11.41 -15.57
CA THR A 40 11.03 -10.48 -15.98
C THR A 40 10.54 -9.03 -16.04
N SER A 41 11.42 -8.07 -15.75
CA SER A 41 11.12 -6.64 -15.88
C SER A 41 10.70 -6.25 -17.29
N THR A 42 11.23 -6.90 -18.32
CA THR A 42 10.84 -6.67 -19.72
C THR A 42 9.34 -6.85 -19.93
N GLN A 43 8.73 -7.88 -19.34
CA GLN A 43 7.29 -8.11 -19.49
C GLN A 43 6.45 -7.03 -18.83
N VAL A 44 6.93 -6.41 -17.73
CA VAL A 44 6.25 -5.26 -17.12
C VAL A 44 6.33 -4.03 -18.02
N CYS A 45 7.51 -3.77 -18.59
CA CYS A 45 7.74 -2.62 -19.47
C CYS A 45 7.00 -2.74 -20.82
N GLU A 46 6.84 -3.95 -21.34
CA GLU A 46 6.19 -4.21 -22.63
C GLU A 46 4.66 -4.34 -22.53
N ASP A 47 4.11 -4.51 -21.32
CA ASP A 47 2.67 -4.56 -21.09
C ASP A 47 2.04 -3.17 -21.24
N ARG A 48 1.49 -2.91 -22.42
CA ARG A 48 0.88 -1.62 -22.75
C ARG A 48 -0.33 -1.28 -21.89
N GLU A 49 -1.14 -2.26 -21.51
CA GLU A 49 -2.32 -2.01 -20.68
C GLU A 49 -1.89 -1.57 -19.29
N LEU A 50 -0.91 -2.27 -18.71
CA LEU A 50 -0.35 -1.95 -17.41
C LEU A 50 0.34 -0.58 -17.40
N GLN A 51 1.15 -0.28 -18.41
CA GLN A 51 1.84 1.02 -18.52
C GLN A 51 0.86 2.18 -18.70
N ASN A 52 -0.19 1.99 -19.52
CA ASN A 52 -1.23 3.01 -19.71
C ASN A 52 -2.04 3.24 -18.43
N TRP A 53 -2.42 2.17 -17.73
CA TRP A 53 -3.12 2.26 -16.44
C TRP A 53 -2.33 3.09 -15.41
N TYR A 54 -1.02 2.83 -15.30
CA TYR A 54 -0.17 3.55 -14.36
C TYR A 54 0.02 5.01 -14.76
N SER A 55 0.27 5.25 -16.05
CA SER A 55 0.40 6.60 -16.60
C SER A 55 -0.87 7.44 -16.36
N GLU A 56 -2.05 6.89 -16.61
CA GLU A 56 -3.32 7.57 -16.35
C GLU A 56 -3.52 7.83 -14.85
N SER A 57 -3.21 6.86 -13.99
CA SER A 57 -3.31 6.99 -12.53
C SER A 57 -2.48 8.16 -12.01
N VAL A 58 -1.24 8.33 -12.49
CA VAL A 58 -0.35 9.42 -12.08
C VAL A 58 -0.71 10.75 -12.75
N ASN A 59 -0.86 10.76 -14.07
CA ASN A 59 -0.95 11.99 -14.85
C ASN A 59 -2.36 12.58 -14.93
N VAL A 60 -3.40 11.76 -14.72
CA VAL A 60 -4.80 12.18 -14.74
C VAL A 60 -5.42 12.04 -13.35
N GLY A 61 -5.34 10.85 -12.75
CA GLY A 61 -5.93 10.58 -11.44
C GLY A 61 -5.32 11.42 -10.30
N HIS A 62 -4.00 11.61 -10.33
CA HIS A 62 -3.23 12.39 -9.36
C HIS A 62 -2.49 13.56 -10.02
N ALA A 63 -3.11 14.21 -11.00
CA ALA A 63 -2.49 15.23 -11.85
C ALA A 63 -1.81 16.38 -11.09
N ASP A 64 -2.32 16.76 -9.92
CA ASP A 64 -1.79 17.84 -9.07
C ASP A 64 -0.42 17.50 -8.45
N VAL A 65 -0.09 16.21 -8.35
CA VAL A 65 1.15 15.72 -7.76
C VAL A 65 1.95 14.84 -8.72
N ARG A 66 1.63 14.84 -10.01
CA ARG A 66 2.28 13.99 -11.04
C ARG A 66 3.80 14.19 -11.14
N ASP A 67 4.28 15.39 -10.83
CA ASP A 67 5.71 15.76 -10.92
C ASP A 67 6.49 15.43 -9.64
N ALA A 68 5.87 14.73 -8.69
CA ALA A 68 6.51 14.35 -7.44
C ALA A 68 7.60 13.29 -7.64
N SER A 69 8.74 13.45 -6.96
CA SER A 69 9.92 12.60 -7.11
C SER A 69 9.78 11.19 -6.50
N TRP A 70 8.70 10.94 -5.76
CA TRP A 70 8.47 9.66 -5.07
C TRP A 70 7.63 8.67 -5.89
N TRP A 71 7.15 9.04 -7.08
CA TRP A 71 6.44 8.11 -7.96
C TRP A 71 7.37 6.96 -8.38
N PRO A 72 6.96 5.69 -8.20
CA PRO A 72 7.67 4.55 -8.78
C PRO A 72 7.72 4.64 -10.31
N THR A 73 8.67 3.96 -10.94
CA THR A 73 8.81 3.98 -12.40
C THR A 73 7.95 2.95 -13.13
N LEU A 74 7.47 1.92 -12.41
CA LEU A 74 6.83 0.73 -12.98
C LEU A 74 7.71 0.07 -14.07
N ALA A 75 9.01 -0.05 -13.76
CA ALA A 75 10.01 -0.60 -14.68
C ALA A 75 10.45 -2.02 -14.28
N SER A 76 9.87 -2.59 -13.22
CA SER A 76 10.26 -3.90 -12.69
C SER A 76 9.09 -4.63 -12.04
N ALA A 77 9.25 -5.95 -11.86
CA ALA A 77 8.31 -6.74 -11.07
C ALA A 77 8.25 -6.24 -9.62
N ASP A 78 9.38 -5.78 -9.05
CA ASP A 78 9.42 -5.23 -7.69
C ASP A 78 8.65 -3.89 -7.58
N ASP A 79 8.73 -3.04 -8.60
CA ASP A 79 7.92 -1.80 -8.67
C ASP A 79 6.44 -2.17 -8.65
N LEU A 80 6.03 -3.11 -9.51
CA LEU A 80 4.64 -3.58 -9.58
C LEU A 80 4.17 -4.19 -8.26
N VAL A 81 5.01 -5.00 -7.60
CA VAL A 81 4.72 -5.56 -6.28
C VAL A 81 4.50 -4.46 -5.25
N SER A 82 5.38 -3.45 -5.22
CA SER A 82 5.27 -2.32 -4.29
C SER A 82 3.99 -1.51 -4.52
N ILE A 83 3.68 -1.18 -5.77
CA ILE A 83 2.47 -0.43 -6.16
C ILE A 83 1.22 -1.19 -5.75
N LEU A 84 1.08 -2.47 -6.14
CA LEU A 84 -0.11 -3.27 -5.85
C LEU A 84 -0.26 -3.53 -4.35
N THR A 85 0.84 -3.79 -3.64
CA THR A 85 0.83 -3.96 -2.18
C THR A 85 0.29 -2.70 -1.50
N THR A 86 0.74 -1.53 -1.93
CA THR A 86 0.29 -0.24 -1.39
C THR A 86 -1.19 -0.02 -1.64
N ILE A 87 -1.68 -0.26 -2.87
CA ILE A 87 -3.10 -0.10 -3.22
C ILE A 87 -3.97 -1.04 -2.38
N ILE A 88 -3.61 -2.32 -2.29
CA ILE A 88 -4.37 -3.31 -1.53
C ILE A 88 -4.36 -2.97 -0.03
N TRP A 89 -3.21 -2.56 0.52
CA TRP A 89 -3.09 -2.11 1.90
C TRP A 89 -4.03 -0.93 2.20
N LEU A 90 -4.02 0.10 1.34
CA LEU A 90 -4.86 1.29 1.49
C LEU A 90 -6.34 0.93 1.46
N ALA A 91 -6.76 0.11 0.50
CA ALA A 91 -8.16 -0.28 0.33
C ALA A 91 -8.68 -1.25 1.40
N SER A 92 -7.79 -1.98 2.09
CA SER A 92 -8.16 -3.00 3.08
C SER A 92 -7.78 -2.59 4.50
N ALA A 93 -6.58 -2.95 4.95
CA ALA A 93 -6.14 -2.85 6.32
C ALA A 93 -6.08 -1.40 6.81
N GLN A 94 -5.58 -0.47 5.99
CA GLN A 94 -5.53 0.95 6.35
C GLN A 94 -6.94 1.51 6.53
N HIS A 95 -7.81 1.27 5.55
CA HIS A 95 -9.21 1.69 5.63
C HIS A 95 -9.88 1.10 6.88
N ALA A 96 -9.74 -0.20 7.13
CA ALA A 96 -10.33 -0.88 8.28
C ALA A 96 -9.86 -0.28 9.62
N ALA A 97 -8.55 -0.05 9.76
CA ALA A 97 -7.94 0.50 10.97
C ALA A 97 -8.45 1.92 11.30
N LEU A 98 -8.72 2.73 10.28
CA LEU A 98 -9.19 4.11 10.46
C LEU A 98 -10.73 4.21 10.53
N ASN A 99 -11.45 3.30 9.88
CA ASN A 99 -12.89 3.40 9.71
C ASN A 99 -13.68 2.71 10.83
N PHE A 100 -13.38 1.45 11.15
CA PHE A 100 -14.24 0.67 12.04
C PHE A 100 -14.14 1.06 13.52
N GLY A 101 -13.16 1.91 13.86
CA GLY A 101 -13.03 2.53 15.18
C GLY A 101 -13.88 3.79 15.39
N GLN A 102 -14.55 4.31 14.35
CA GLN A 102 -15.30 5.57 14.45
C GLN A 102 -16.34 5.56 15.55
N TYR A 103 -17.30 4.63 15.53
CA TYR A 103 -18.32 4.53 16.58
C TYR A 103 -17.78 3.98 17.91
N PRO A 104 -16.93 2.93 17.96
CA PRO A 104 -16.37 2.44 19.21
C PRO A 104 -15.66 3.50 20.06
N TYR A 105 -14.92 4.42 19.42
CA TYR A 105 -14.22 5.50 20.14
C TYR A 105 -15.00 6.83 20.15
N GLY A 106 -15.70 7.16 19.06
CA GLY A 106 -16.39 8.44 18.89
C GLY A 106 -17.86 8.44 19.27
N GLY A 107 -18.45 7.28 19.57
CA GLY A 107 -19.85 7.19 20.01
C GLY A 107 -20.11 7.88 21.35
N TYR A 108 -19.07 8.03 22.18
CA TYR A 108 -19.08 8.91 23.34
C TYR A 108 -18.46 10.27 22.97
N VAL A 109 -19.31 11.26 22.71
CA VAL A 109 -18.92 12.59 22.17
C VAL A 109 -17.76 13.25 22.93
N PRO A 110 -17.70 13.25 24.29
CA PRO A 110 -16.57 13.87 24.98
C PRO A 110 -15.21 13.23 24.67
N ASN A 111 -15.16 11.97 24.21
CA ASN A 111 -13.90 11.30 23.84
C ASN A 111 -13.42 11.69 22.42
N ARG A 112 -14.32 12.08 21.51
CA ARG A 112 -13.99 12.62 20.17
C ARG A 112 -15.01 13.70 19.75
N PRO A 113 -14.86 14.95 20.24
CA PRO A 113 -15.75 16.04 19.85
C PRO A 113 -15.54 16.42 18.37
N PRO A 114 -16.62 16.67 17.60
CA PRO A 114 -16.52 17.00 16.18
C PRO A 114 -16.25 18.49 15.88
N LEU A 115 -16.30 19.35 16.90
CA LEU A 115 -16.12 20.81 16.84
C LEU A 115 -15.28 21.30 18.00
#